data_AF-A0A673XXQ1-F1
#
_entry.id   AF-A0A673XXQ1-F1
#
_cell.length_a   1.000
_cell.length_b   1.000
_cell.length_c   1.000
_cell.angle_alpha   90.00
_cell.angle_beta   90.00
_cell.angle_gamma   90.00
#
_symmetry.space_group_name_H-M   'P 1'
#
loop_
_entity.id
_entity.type
_entity.pdbx_description
1 polymer ?
#
loop_
_entity_poly.entity_id
_entity_poly.type
_entity_poly.pdbx_seq_one_letter_code
_entity_poly.pdbx_strand_id
1 'polypeptide(L)'
;MGSFRPRSEHNCTLAKPTKNEGRGAYVANFPCLANHLDRPPRWRWGFPQGHKAGGKWTRVCLLRILDESLQKYGSLIPIHADDVVEKLQDIFNDNFSQPHRKAVVQHLIQSYQRSSGTAMVRGFRVNYKRHVLTMDDLSTLYGQNWLNDQVMNMYGDLVMDSVPEKVHFFNSFFYDKLRTKGYDGVKRWTKNVDIFQKDLLLIPIHLEVHWSLVSVDIPRRAITYFDSQRTLNRRCPKHIAKYLQAEAVKKDQRDFLTGWKGYFKMNVGRQNNDSDCGAFVLQYCKTLALGQPFSFGQQDMPKLRRLMYKELCHCKLSL
;
A
#
# COMPACT_ATOMS: atom_id res chain seq x y z
N MET A 1 -64.22 50.29 -18.25
CA MET A 1 -63.55 51.19 -17.29
C MET A 1 -62.37 50.42 -16.69
N GLY A 2 -61.16 50.93 -16.54
CA GLY A 2 -60.57 52.20 -16.97
C GLY A 2 -59.07 52.13 -16.62
N SER A 3 -58.18 52.42 -17.57
CA SER A 3 -56.73 52.22 -17.45
C SER A 3 -56.00 53.28 -16.64
N PHE A 4 -54.91 52.94 -15.94
CA PHE A 4 -53.77 53.86 -15.78
C PHE A 4 -52.39 53.15 -15.68
N ARG A 5 -51.48 53.59 -16.55
CA ARG A 5 -49.99 53.50 -16.66
C ARG A 5 -49.57 54.83 -17.36
N PRO A 6 -48.30 55.34 -17.41
CA PRO A 6 -46.97 54.69 -17.44
C PRO A 6 -46.12 55.11 -16.21
N ARG A 7 -44.77 55.16 -16.11
CA ARG A 7 -43.54 55.05 -16.96
C ARG A 7 -42.58 54.00 -16.32
N SER A 8 -41.58 53.35 -16.95
CA SER A 8 -40.42 53.73 -17.80
C SER A 8 -39.41 54.63 -17.08
N GLU A 9 -38.14 54.25 -16.90
CA GLU A 9 -37.03 54.02 -17.85
C GLU A 9 -35.91 53.18 -17.16
N HIS A 10 -34.92 52.52 -17.77
CA HIS A 10 -34.44 52.34 -19.16
C HIS A 10 -33.89 50.91 -19.38
N ASN A 11 -33.74 50.50 -20.65
CA ASN A 11 -33.04 49.27 -21.07
C ASN A 11 -31.52 49.43 -21.04
N CYS A 12 -30.77 48.34 -20.80
CA CYS A 12 -29.70 47.94 -21.73
C CYS A 12 -29.24 46.48 -21.52
N THR A 13 -29.17 45.71 -22.61
CA THR A 13 -28.58 44.36 -22.67
C THR A 13 -27.16 44.41 -23.23
N LEU A 14 -26.20 43.65 -22.66
CA LEU A 14 -25.31 42.72 -23.38
C LEU A 14 -24.11 42.20 -22.53
N ALA A 15 -23.50 41.10 -23.03
CA ALA A 15 -22.17 40.54 -22.73
C ALA A 15 -21.92 39.70 -21.43
N LYS A 16 -21.57 38.42 -21.66
CA LYS A 16 -20.58 37.64 -20.88
C LYS A 16 -19.17 37.94 -21.47
N PRO A 17 -18.03 37.45 -20.93
CA PRO A 17 -17.72 36.76 -19.65
C PRO A 17 -16.54 37.42 -18.87
N THR A 18 -16.08 36.86 -17.74
CA THR A 18 -14.64 36.60 -17.41
C THR A 18 -14.44 35.98 -16.01
N LYS A 19 -13.23 35.46 -15.74
CA LYS A 19 -12.77 34.84 -14.48
C LYS A 19 -12.20 35.89 -13.51
N ASN A 20 -12.42 35.76 -12.20
CA ASN A 20 -11.36 35.43 -11.22
C ASN A 20 -11.90 35.30 -9.78
N GLU A 21 -10.98 34.94 -8.86
CA GLU A 21 -11.16 34.82 -7.40
C GLU A 21 -12.01 33.60 -6.93
N GLY A 22 -11.58 32.82 -5.93
CA GLY A 22 -10.35 32.90 -5.16
C GLY A 22 -10.43 32.07 -3.87
N ARG A 23 -10.15 30.75 -3.94
CA ARG A 23 -9.94 29.92 -2.74
C ARG A 23 -8.72 29.03 -2.93
N GLY A 24 -7.67 29.32 -2.17
CA GLY A 24 -6.43 28.56 -2.21
C GLY A 24 -6.60 27.18 -1.59
N ALA A 25 -6.27 26.15 -2.36
CA ALA A 25 -5.80 24.87 -1.84
C ALA A 25 -4.34 24.71 -2.31
N TYR A 26 -3.42 24.47 -1.37
CA TYR A 26 -2.03 24.19 -1.72
C TYR A 26 -1.95 22.81 -2.41
N VAL A 27 -1.83 22.81 -3.73
CA VAL A 27 -1.66 21.60 -4.54
C VAL A 27 -0.17 21.27 -4.63
N ALA A 28 0.26 20.24 -3.91
CA ALA A 28 1.57 19.63 -4.11
C ALA A 28 1.51 18.65 -5.30
N ASN A 29 1.56 19.18 -6.53
CA ASN A 29 1.77 18.37 -7.73
C ASN A 29 3.26 18.00 -7.84
N PHE A 30 3.57 16.70 -7.83
CA PHE A 30 4.85 16.18 -8.32
C PHE A 30 4.59 15.32 -9.57
N PRO A 31 5.14 15.67 -10.75
CA PRO A 31 5.05 14.82 -11.93
C PRO A 31 5.92 13.57 -11.78
N CYS A 32 5.47 12.44 -12.32
CA CYS A 32 6.34 11.30 -12.56
C CYS A 32 7.43 11.68 -13.56
N LEU A 33 8.69 11.65 -13.14
CA LEU A 33 9.85 11.65 -14.02
C LEU A 33 10.66 10.38 -13.76
N ALA A 34 10.51 9.40 -14.64
CA ALA A 34 11.45 8.30 -14.76
C ALA A 34 12.50 8.66 -15.83
N ASN A 35 13.76 8.40 -15.51
CA ASN A 35 14.90 8.38 -16.43
C ASN A 35 15.23 9.69 -17.16
N HIS A 36 16.00 10.55 -16.49
CA HIS A 36 17.34 10.81 -17.00
C HIS A 36 18.36 10.69 -15.86
N LEU A 37 19.48 10.03 -16.16
CA LEU A 37 20.62 9.92 -15.24
C LEU A 37 21.26 11.29 -15.09
N ASP A 38 21.08 11.93 -13.93
CA ASP A 38 22.15 12.77 -13.38
C ASP A 38 22.13 12.78 -11.86
N ARG A 39 23.30 13.09 -11.28
CA ARG A 39 23.65 12.74 -9.89
C ARG A 39 22.72 13.40 -8.85
N PRO A 40 22.47 12.74 -7.69
CA PRO A 40 21.82 13.43 -6.57
C PRO A 40 22.62 14.70 -6.21
N PRO A 41 21.96 15.79 -5.80
CA PRO A 41 22.63 17.06 -5.53
C PRO A 41 23.73 16.85 -4.48
N ARG A 42 24.99 17.06 -4.91
CA ARG A 42 26.15 17.04 -4.02
C ARG A 42 26.10 18.28 -3.11
N TRP A 43 25.33 18.15 -2.04
CA TRP A 43 25.43 18.99 -0.86
C TRP A 43 26.83 18.83 -0.24
N ARG A 44 27.83 19.54 -0.77
CA ARG A 44 29.17 19.67 -0.18
C ARG A 44 29.07 20.53 1.09
N TRP A 45 28.56 19.94 2.17
CA TRP A 45 28.75 20.47 3.51
C TRP A 45 30.03 19.84 4.07
N GLY A 46 31.01 20.68 4.40
CA GLY A 46 32.35 20.22 4.75
C GLY A 46 32.37 19.44 6.06
N PHE A 47 32.70 18.16 5.98
CA PHE A 47 33.10 17.37 7.15
C PHE A 47 34.55 17.77 7.53
N PRO A 48 34.81 18.31 8.72
CA PRO A 48 36.18 18.53 9.18
C PRO A 48 36.84 17.17 9.41
N GLN A 49 37.93 16.87 8.71
CA GLN A 49 38.68 15.64 8.96
C GLN A 49 39.35 15.70 10.33
N GLY A 50 39.15 14.65 11.12
CA GLY A 50 40.02 14.30 12.24
C GLY A 50 39.93 15.16 13.51
N HIS A 51 38.89 14.96 14.34
CA HIS A 51 39.03 15.11 15.80
C HIS A 51 38.10 14.13 16.55
N LYS A 52 38.60 13.58 17.67
CA LYS A 52 37.89 12.59 18.51
C LYS A 52 36.71 13.24 19.24
N ALA A 53 35.54 13.24 18.60
CA ALA A 53 34.30 13.80 19.15
C ALA A 53 33.06 12.89 18.96
N GLY A 54 33.29 11.58 18.74
CA GLY A 54 32.31 10.61 18.23
C GLY A 54 30.92 10.70 18.86
N GLY A 55 30.81 10.58 20.20
CA GLY A 55 29.52 10.53 20.88
C GLY A 55 28.59 11.74 20.66
N LYS A 56 29.15 12.95 20.47
CA LYS A 56 28.34 14.17 20.27
C LYS A 56 27.81 14.26 18.83
N TRP A 57 28.65 13.91 17.85
CA TRP A 57 28.24 13.85 16.43
C TRP A 57 27.29 12.69 16.14
N THR A 58 27.50 11.49 16.70
CA THR A 58 26.56 10.36 16.55
C THR A 58 25.16 10.74 17.02
N ARG A 59 25.02 11.46 18.13
CA ARG A 59 23.70 11.93 18.61
C ARG A 59 23.04 12.90 17.64
N VAL A 60 23.77 13.89 17.11
CA VAL A 60 23.22 14.86 16.15
C VAL A 60 22.81 14.18 14.84
N CYS A 61 23.64 13.30 14.30
CA CYS A 61 23.31 12.53 13.09
C CYS A 61 22.11 11.60 13.30
N LEU A 62 22.02 10.94 14.45
CA LEU A 62 20.87 10.08 14.79
C LEU A 62 19.58 10.89 14.88
N LEU A 63 19.58 12.05 15.56
CA LEU A 63 18.41 12.93 15.61
C LEU A 63 17.96 13.33 14.19
N ARG A 64 18.89 13.76 13.34
CA ARG A 64 18.59 14.10 11.94
C ARG A 64 17.98 12.92 11.16
N ILE A 65 18.51 11.71 11.33
CA ILE A 65 17.95 10.48 10.72
C ILE A 65 16.51 10.23 11.17
N LEU A 66 16.19 10.49 12.45
CA LEU A 66 14.85 10.31 12.99
C LEU A 66 13.90 11.42 12.53
N ASP A 67 14.34 12.68 12.49
CA ASP A 67 13.58 13.82 11.94
C ASP A 67 13.24 13.61 10.46
N GLU A 68 14.24 13.25 9.63
CA GLU A 68 14.07 12.89 8.22
C GLU A 68 13.07 11.72 8.05
N SER A 69 13.12 10.74 8.96
CA SER A 69 12.21 9.59 8.92
C SER A 69 10.79 9.96 9.32
N LEU A 70 10.63 10.81 10.34
CA LEU A 70 9.33 11.31 10.80
C LEU A 70 8.65 12.15 9.70
N GLN A 71 9.42 13.00 9.01
CA GLN A 71 8.93 13.76 7.85
C GLN A 71 8.53 12.85 6.68
N LYS A 72 9.34 11.82 6.39
CA LYS A 72 9.13 10.91 5.25
C LYS A 72 7.98 9.94 5.43
N TYR A 73 7.76 9.46 6.65
CA TYR A 73 6.83 8.37 6.96
C TYR A 73 5.63 8.81 7.81
N GLY A 74 5.59 10.06 8.26
CA GLY A 74 4.57 10.59 9.19
C GLY A 74 4.64 10.02 10.61
N SER A 75 5.52 9.05 10.86
CA SER A 75 5.74 8.41 12.16
C SER A 75 7.09 7.68 12.17
N LEU A 76 7.46 7.14 13.33
CA LEU A 76 8.60 6.22 13.46
C LEU A 76 8.21 4.73 13.37
N ILE A 77 6.95 4.40 13.08
CA ILE A 77 6.44 3.03 12.92
C ILE A 77 7.35 2.15 12.02
N PRO A 78 7.80 2.61 10.83
CA PRO A 78 8.64 1.78 9.96
C PRO A 78 10.11 1.69 10.40
N ILE A 79 10.57 2.45 11.41
CA ILE A 79 11.99 2.56 11.77
C ILE A 79 12.36 1.56 12.87
N HIS A 80 13.30 0.67 12.55
CA HIS A 80 13.97 -0.19 13.53
C HIS A 80 15.35 0.36 13.90
N ALA A 81 15.90 -0.06 15.04
CA ALA A 81 17.26 0.29 15.42
C ALA A 81 18.31 -0.15 14.38
N ASP A 82 18.06 -1.27 13.68
CA ASP A 82 18.93 -1.74 12.59
C ASP A 82 18.96 -0.76 11.39
N ASP A 83 17.81 -0.18 11.01
CA ASP A 83 17.74 0.82 9.93
C ASP A 83 18.56 2.08 10.25
N VAL A 84 18.65 2.43 11.54
CA VAL A 84 19.43 3.59 12.02
C VAL A 84 20.91 3.23 12.14
N VAL A 85 21.23 2.01 12.58
CA VAL A 85 22.61 1.48 12.61
C VAL A 85 23.20 1.46 11.21
N GLU A 86 22.50 0.92 10.21
CA GLU A 86 22.93 0.86 8.80
C GLU A 86 23.23 2.27 8.26
N LYS A 87 22.30 3.21 8.39
CA LYS A 87 22.51 4.63 8.00
C LYS A 87 23.70 5.29 8.72
N LEU A 88 23.96 4.95 9.98
CA LEU A 88 25.12 5.48 10.71
C LEU A 88 26.43 4.86 10.21
N GLN A 89 26.42 3.58 9.81
CA GLN A 89 27.57 2.93 9.18
C GLN A 89 27.91 3.62 7.85
N ASP A 90 26.92 3.92 7.01
CA ASP A 90 27.12 4.65 5.75
C ASP A 90 27.68 6.07 5.95
N ILE A 91 27.19 6.81 6.96
CA ILE A 91 27.60 8.20 7.21
C ILE A 91 29.02 8.29 7.75
N PHE A 92 29.42 7.38 8.65
CA PHE A 92 30.69 7.44 9.36
C PHE A 92 31.77 6.49 8.83
N ASN A 93 31.40 5.55 7.94
CA ASN A 93 32.27 4.47 7.46
C ASN A 93 32.95 3.68 8.61
N ASP A 94 32.19 3.43 9.68
CA ASP A 94 32.63 2.77 10.92
C ASP A 94 31.54 1.79 11.39
N ASN A 95 31.91 0.76 12.16
CA ASN A 95 31.00 -0.31 12.54
C ASN A 95 30.09 0.08 13.73
N PHE A 96 28.78 0.22 13.50
CA PHE A 96 27.77 0.45 14.55
C PHE A 96 26.98 -0.81 14.94
N SER A 97 27.20 -1.95 14.28
CA SER A 97 26.56 -3.24 14.61
C SER A 97 27.06 -3.85 15.93
N GLN A 98 28.14 -3.34 16.50
CA GLN A 98 28.65 -3.78 17.81
C GLN A 98 27.58 -3.60 18.91
N PRO A 99 27.36 -4.60 19.80
CA PRO A 99 26.24 -4.58 20.74
C PRO A 99 26.11 -3.33 21.60
N HIS A 100 27.23 -2.78 22.08
CA HIS A 100 27.24 -1.57 22.90
C HIS A 100 26.84 -0.31 22.11
N ARG A 101 27.27 -0.18 20.84
CA ARG A 101 26.87 0.93 19.96
C ARG A 101 25.39 0.82 19.58
N LYS A 102 24.92 -0.39 19.26
CA LYS A 102 23.50 -0.66 18.99
C LYS A 102 22.61 -0.36 20.20
N ALA A 103 23.05 -0.68 21.43
CA ALA A 103 22.34 -0.31 22.66
C ALA A 103 22.25 1.22 22.85
N VAL A 104 23.33 1.97 22.55
CA VAL A 104 23.31 3.45 22.57
C VAL A 104 22.31 3.99 21.53
N VAL A 105 22.29 3.46 20.31
CA VAL A 105 21.31 3.83 19.27
C VAL A 105 19.87 3.55 19.75
N GLN A 106 19.61 2.37 20.31
CA GLN A 106 18.30 2.02 20.87
C GLN A 106 17.86 2.97 21.97
N HIS A 107 18.72 3.28 22.94
CA HIS A 107 18.41 4.22 24.02
C HIS A 107 18.14 5.64 23.48
N LEU A 108 18.88 6.09 22.47
CA LEU A 108 18.66 7.39 21.84
C LEU A 108 17.33 7.44 21.07
N ILE A 109 16.95 6.37 20.35
CA ILE A 109 15.64 6.24 19.71
C ILE A 109 14.52 6.29 20.75
N GLN A 110 14.64 5.54 21.85
CA GLN A 110 13.67 5.54 22.95
C GLN A 110 13.59 6.90 23.68
N SER A 111 14.70 7.65 23.73
CA SER A 111 14.72 9.01 24.28
C SER A 111 14.02 10.01 23.34
N TYR A 112 14.26 9.88 22.04
CA TYR A 112 13.59 10.68 21.02
C TYR A 112 12.07 10.40 21.04
N GLN A 113 11.64 9.13 21.01
CA GLN A 113 10.22 8.72 21.08
C GLN A 113 9.43 9.22 22.31
N ARG A 114 10.12 9.59 23.41
CA ARG A 114 9.51 10.18 24.61
C ARG A 114 9.37 11.70 24.53
N SER A 115 9.89 12.33 23.48
CA SER A 115 9.85 13.78 23.28
C SER A 115 8.55 14.18 22.57
N SER A 116 7.85 15.20 23.06
CA SER A 116 6.49 15.56 22.57
C SER A 116 6.39 15.87 21.07
N GLY A 117 7.52 16.15 20.40
CA GLY A 117 7.59 16.37 18.94
C GLY A 117 7.49 15.10 18.08
N THR A 118 7.53 13.89 18.66
CA THR A 118 7.53 12.63 17.89
C THR A 118 6.16 11.98 17.74
N ALA A 119 5.09 12.71 18.07
CA ALA A 119 3.73 12.28 17.77
C ALA A 119 3.54 12.11 16.25
N MET A 120 2.61 11.23 15.85
CA MET A 120 2.25 11.02 14.45
C MET A 120 1.89 12.36 13.79
N VAL A 121 2.53 12.66 12.66
CA VAL A 121 2.45 13.97 11.99
C VAL A 121 1.02 14.21 11.53
N ARG A 122 0.29 15.08 12.24
CA ARG A 122 -1.11 15.38 11.96
C ARG A 122 -1.26 15.90 10.52
N GLY A 123 -2.16 15.29 9.76
CA GLY A 123 -2.40 15.65 8.36
C GLY A 123 -1.42 15.05 7.36
N PHE A 124 -0.42 14.25 7.78
CA PHE A 124 0.37 13.45 6.84
C PHE A 124 -0.53 12.47 6.07
N ARG A 125 -0.29 12.37 4.77
CA ARG A 125 -1.04 11.50 3.85
C ARG A 125 -0.11 10.97 2.76
N VAL A 126 -0.37 9.75 2.30
CA VAL A 126 0.27 9.18 1.12
C VAL A 126 -0.78 9.08 0.02
N ASN A 127 -0.50 9.66 -1.15
CA ASN A 127 -1.40 9.64 -2.30
C ASN A 127 -0.85 8.69 -3.35
N TYR A 128 -1.65 7.74 -3.83
CA TYR A 128 -1.27 6.86 -4.95
C TYR A 128 -2.46 6.52 -5.84
N LYS A 129 -2.38 6.90 -7.11
CA LYS A 129 -3.50 6.81 -8.06
C LYS A 129 -4.78 7.45 -7.50
N ARG A 130 -5.72 6.62 -7.03
CA ARG A 130 -7.02 6.99 -6.44
C ARG A 130 -7.06 6.89 -4.92
N HIS A 131 -6.01 6.33 -4.31
CA HIS A 131 -5.94 6.05 -2.87
C HIS A 131 -5.28 7.21 -2.14
N VAL A 132 -5.77 7.47 -0.93
CA VAL A 132 -5.22 8.46 -0.01
C VAL A 132 -5.14 7.81 1.36
N LEU A 133 -3.97 7.32 1.74
CA LEU A 133 -3.76 6.77 3.09
C LEU A 133 -3.49 7.91 4.06
N THR A 134 -4.26 7.95 5.13
CA THR A 134 -4.04 8.83 6.28
C THR A 134 -3.11 8.18 7.30
N MET A 135 -2.78 8.92 8.36
CA MET A 135 -2.09 8.35 9.52
C MET A 135 -2.88 7.24 10.21
N ASP A 136 -4.22 7.26 10.18
CA ASP A 136 -5.05 6.22 10.79
C ASP A 136 -4.93 4.92 9.99
N ASP A 137 -4.98 4.99 8.66
CA ASP A 137 -4.77 3.85 7.76
C ASP A 137 -3.37 3.25 7.95
N LEU A 138 -2.33 4.10 7.94
CA LEU A 138 -0.94 3.66 8.13
C LEU A 138 -0.69 3.09 9.53
N SER A 139 -1.43 3.54 10.56
CA SER A 139 -1.34 2.99 11.91
C SER A 139 -1.76 1.52 11.99
N THR A 140 -2.55 1.02 11.04
CA THR A 140 -2.95 -0.40 11.00
C THR A 140 -1.77 -1.34 10.79
N LEU A 141 -0.67 -0.86 10.21
CA LEU A 141 0.57 -1.61 10.04
C LEU A 141 1.44 -1.64 11.31
N TYR A 142 1.13 -0.86 12.35
CA TYR A 142 1.89 -0.86 13.60
C TYR A 142 1.51 -2.04 14.52
N GLY A 143 2.53 -2.66 15.11
CA GLY A 143 2.35 -3.71 16.12
C GLY A 143 1.42 -4.84 15.67
N GLN A 144 0.37 -5.08 16.45
CA GLN A 144 -0.67 -6.08 16.23
C GLN A 144 -2.01 -5.44 15.79
N ASN A 145 -1.97 -4.26 15.16
CA ASN A 145 -3.17 -3.66 14.60
C ASN A 145 -3.66 -4.44 13.37
N TRP A 146 -4.97 -4.46 13.14
CA TRP A 146 -5.59 -5.17 12.02
C TRP A 146 -5.58 -4.28 10.76
N LEU A 147 -5.15 -4.82 9.62
CA LEU A 147 -5.11 -4.05 8.37
C LEU A 147 -6.52 -3.72 7.87
N ASN A 148 -6.69 -2.49 7.38
CA ASN A 148 -7.94 -2.05 6.78
C ASN A 148 -7.96 -2.23 5.24
N ASP A 149 -9.11 -1.94 4.64
CA ASP A 149 -9.34 -2.01 3.20
C ASP A 149 -8.50 -0.99 2.41
N GLN A 150 -8.21 0.19 2.95
CA GLN A 150 -7.42 1.22 2.27
C GLN A 150 -5.98 0.75 2.05
N VAL A 151 -5.33 0.24 3.11
CA VAL A 151 -4.01 -0.39 3.03
C VAL A 151 -4.02 -1.59 2.08
N MET A 152 -5.02 -2.47 2.20
CA MET A 152 -5.17 -3.64 1.32
C MET A 152 -5.27 -3.26 -0.16
N ASN A 153 -6.10 -2.27 -0.49
CA ASN A 153 -6.40 -1.86 -1.85
C ASN A 153 -5.27 -1.03 -2.49
N MET A 154 -4.62 -0.15 -1.73
CA MET A 154 -3.46 0.59 -2.25
C MET A 154 -2.27 -0.33 -2.50
N TYR A 155 -1.97 -1.26 -1.58
CA TYR A 155 -0.90 -2.24 -1.79
C TYR A 155 -1.19 -3.17 -2.97
N GLY A 156 -2.46 -3.53 -3.19
CA GLY A 156 -2.89 -4.28 -4.37
C GLY A 156 -2.62 -3.58 -5.70
N ASP A 157 -2.83 -2.26 -5.77
CA ASP A 157 -2.44 -1.47 -6.95
C ASP A 157 -0.90 -1.46 -7.12
N LEU A 158 -0.10 -1.33 -6.05
CA LEU A 158 1.37 -1.46 -6.11
C LEU A 158 1.84 -2.83 -6.62
N VAL A 159 1.15 -3.91 -6.24
CA VAL A 159 1.41 -5.26 -6.75
C VAL A 159 1.15 -5.32 -8.26
N MET A 160 0.02 -4.80 -8.74
CA MET A 160 -0.25 -4.73 -10.18
C MET A 160 0.82 -3.93 -10.93
N ASP A 161 1.21 -2.75 -10.45
CA ASP A 161 2.18 -1.90 -11.14
C ASP A 161 3.60 -2.48 -11.18
N SER A 162 3.93 -3.44 -10.31
CA SER A 162 5.20 -4.15 -10.36
C SER A 162 5.27 -5.19 -11.50
N VAL A 163 4.12 -5.71 -11.95
CA VAL A 163 3.99 -6.73 -13.01
C VAL A 163 2.70 -6.55 -13.84
N PRO A 164 2.52 -5.39 -14.50
CA PRO A 164 1.21 -4.92 -14.99
C PRO A 164 0.58 -5.82 -16.05
N GLU A 165 1.41 -6.48 -16.88
CA GLU A 165 0.90 -7.40 -17.90
C GLU A 165 0.44 -8.74 -17.31
N LYS A 166 0.97 -9.16 -16.16
CA LYS A 166 0.76 -10.52 -15.63
C LYS A 166 -0.34 -10.61 -14.58
N VAL A 167 -0.50 -9.59 -13.73
CA VAL A 167 -1.34 -9.67 -12.54
C VAL A 167 -2.53 -8.71 -12.62
N HIS A 168 -3.71 -9.18 -12.23
CA HIS A 168 -4.83 -8.32 -11.87
C HIS A 168 -5.27 -8.54 -10.43
N PHE A 169 -5.23 -7.47 -9.63
CA PHE A 169 -5.68 -7.45 -8.25
C PHE A 169 -7.10 -6.86 -8.18
N PHE A 170 -8.04 -7.62 -7.64
CA PHE A 170 -9.39 -7.13 -7.34
C PHE A 170 -9.39 -6.38 -6.01
N ASN A 171 -10.15 -5.28 -5.91
CA ASN A 171 -10.32 -4.63 -4.61
C ASN A 171 -11.06 -5.53 -3.60
N SER A 172 -10.83 -5.29 -2.32
CA SER A 172 -11.35 -6.08 -1.18
C SER A 172 -12.87 -6.23 -1.13
N PHE A 173 -13.62 -5.33 -1.75
CA PHE A 173 -15.09 -5.38 -1.77
C PHE A 173 -15.64 -6.33 -2.85
N PHE A 174 -14.81 -6.81 -3.79
CA PHE A 174 -15.26 -7.65 -4.92
C PHE A 174 -15.95 -8.92 -4.46
N TYR A 175 -15.30 -9.69 -3.59
CA TYR A 175 -15.80 -11.02 -3.24
C TYR A 175 -17.10 -10.96 -2.42
N ASP A 176 -17.22 -9.98 -1.51
CA ASP A 176 -18.48 -9.81 -0.78
C ASP A 176 -19.62 -9.36 -1.71
N LYS A 177 -19.33 -8.46 -2.67
CA LYS A 177 -20.32 -8.05 -3.66
C LYS A 177 -20.76 -9.20 -4.56
N LEU A 178 -19.82 -10.04 -5.00
CA LEU A 178 -20.10 -11.28 -5.75
C LEU A 178 -20.94 -12.27 -4.92
N ARG A 179 -20.61 -12.44 -3.64
CA ARG A 179 -21.33 -13.33 -2.71
C ARG A 179 -22.78 -12.87 -2.47
N THR A 180 -23.01 -11.57 -2.32
CA THR A 180 -24.30 -11.00 -1.92
C THR A 180 -25.21 -10.60 -3.07
N LYS A 181 -24.66 -10.30 -4.26
CA LYS A 181 -25.39 -9.83 -5.44
C LYS A 181 -25.13 -10.63 -6.71
N GLY A 182 -24.36 -11.73 -6.63
CA GLY A 182 -24.03 -12.56 -7.78
C GLY A 182 -23.22 -11.83 -8.85
N TYR A 183 -23.18 -12.41 -10.05
CA TYR A 183 -22.45 -11.84 -11.19
C TYR A 183 -22.92 -10.42 -11.56
N ASP A 184 -24.23 -10.16 -11.52
CA ASP A 184 -24.80 -8.85 -11.84
C ASP A 184 -24.29 -7.70 -10.96
N GLY A 185 -23.93 -7.99 -9.70
CA GLY A 185 -23.32 -7.01 -8.80
C GLY A 185 -21.88 -6.62 -9.16
N VAL A 186 -21.18 -7.44 -9.95
CA VAL A 186 -19.75 -7.28 -10.26
C VAL A 186 -19.41 -7.21 -11.76
N LYS A 187 -20.33 -7.52 -12.68
CA LYS A 187 -20.13 -7.55 -14.15
C LYS A 187 -19.56 -6.28 -14.81
N ARG A 188 -19.51 -5.15 -14.10
CA ARG A 188 -18.94 -3.87 -14.57
C ARG A 188 -17.54 -3.59 -14.01
N TRP A 189 -17.01 -4.42 -13.11
CA TRP A 189 -15.74 -4.15 -12.42
C TRP A 189 -14.55 -4.38 -13.35
N THR A 190 -14.66 -5.38 -14.22
CA THR A 190 -13.72 -5.81 -15.27
C THR A 190 -14.08 -5.24 -16.64
N LYS A 191 -14.82 -4.11 -16.69
CA LYS A 191 -15.27 -3.48 -17.95
C LYS A 191 -14.12 -3.00 -18.86
N ASN A 192 -13.00 -2.60 -18.26
CA ASN A 192 -11.85 -1.98 -18.94
C ASN A 192 -10.59 -2.87 -18.92
N VAL A 193 -10.73 -4.16 -18.57
CA VAL A 193 -9.61 -5.11 -18.49
C VAL A 193 -10.10 -6.48 -18.96
N ASP A 194 -9.33 -7.17 -19.80
CA ASP A 194 -9.55 -8.60 -20.01
C ASP A 194 -8.73 -9.39 -18.98
N ILE A 195 -9.42 -10.03 -18.04
CA ILE A 195 -8.78 -10.82 -16.98
C ILE A 195 -8.27 -12.17 -17.49
N PHE A 196 -8.71 -12.61 -18.66
CA PHE A 196 -8.25 -13.86 -19.28
C PHE A 196 -6.93 -13.69 -20.06
N GLN A 197 -6.47 -12.44 -20.26
CA GLN A 197 -5.15 -12.10 -20.80
C GLN A 197 -4.10 -11.88 -19.70
N LYS A 198 -4.39 -12.29 -18.45
CA LYS A 198 -3.49 -12.20 -17.30
C LYS A 198 -3.02 -13.59 -16.91
N ASP A 199 -1.81 -13.70 -16.38
CA ASP A 199 -1.30 -14.96 -15.82
C ASP A 199 -2.03 -15.29 -14.50
N LEU A 200 -2.26 -14.26 -13.68
CA LEU A 200 -2.67 -14.40 -12.29
C LEU A 200 -3.71 -13.35 -11.88
N LEU A 201 -4.81 -13.81 -11.27
CA LEU A 201 -5.72 -12.94 -10.53
C LEU A 201 -5.46 -13.08 -9.03
N LEU A 202 -5.48 -11.95 -8.32
CA LEU A 202 -5.38 -11.88 -6.87
C LEU A 202 -6.67 -11.27 -6.32
N ILE A 203 -7.34 -12.00 -5.44
CA ILE A 203 -8.65 -11.65 -4.90
C ILE A 203 -8.58 -11.70 -3.37
N PRO A 204 -8.30 -10.58 -2.68
CA PRO A 204 -8.42 -10.51 -1.23
C PRO A 204 -9.86 -10.79 -0.79
N ILE A 205 -9.99 -11.61 0.25
CA ILE A 205 -11.24 -12.10 0.81
C ILE A 205 -11.35 -11.57 2.23
N HIS A 206 -12.21 -10.57 2.44
CA HIS A 206 -12.58 -10.11 3.78
C HIS A 206 -13.88 -10.80 4.22
N LEU A 207 -13.84 -11.53 5.33
CA LEU A 207 -15.02 -12.16 5.93
C LEU A 207 -14.98 -11.93 7.44
N GLU A 208 -16.00 -11.23 7.94
CA GLU A 208 -16.13 -10.83 9.34
C GLU A 208 -14.91 -10.05 9.84
N VAL A 209 -13.98 -10.73 10.50
CA VAL A 209 -12.76 -10.16 11.10
C VAL A 209 -11.47 -10.75 10.50
N HIS A 210 -11.58 -11.51 9.40
CA HIS A 210 -10.46 -12.27 8.83
C HIS A 210 -10.18 -11.92 7.37
N TRP A 211 -8.90 -11.75 7.07
CA TRP A 211 -8.36 -11.61 5.72
C TRP A 211 -7.77 -12.92 5.22
N SER A 212 -8.24 -13.36 4.06
CA SER A 212 -7.68 -14.50 3.31
C SER A 212 -7.51 -14.10 1.83
N LEU A 213 -6.93 -14.98 1.01
CA LEU A 213 -6.65 -14.70 -0.40
C LEU A 213 -7.11 -15.85 -1.29
N VAL A 214 -7.75 -15.53 -2.42
CA VAL A 214 -7.80 -16.43 -3.56
C VAL A 214 -6.81 -15.95 -4.61
N SER A 215 -5.99 -16.87 -5.13
CA SER A 215 -5.31 -16.68 -6.41
C SER A 215 -6.00 -17.50 -7.50
N VAL A 216 -6.01 -16.97 -8.72
CA VAL A 216 -6.44 -17.71 -9.92
C VAL A 216 -5.29 -17.70 -10.92
N ASP A 217 -4.66 -18.86 -11.11
CA ASP A 217 -3.73 -19.11 -12.21
C ASP A 217 -4.58 -19.38 -13.46
N ILE A 218 -4.57 -18.44 -14.41
CA ILE A 218 -5.41 -18.48 -15.61
C ILE A 218 -4.92 -19.57 -16.58
N PRO A 219 -3.63 -19.66 -16.96
CA PRO A 219 -3.14 -20.72 -17.85
C PRO A 219 -3.41 -22.14 -17.33
N ARG A 220 -3.26 -22.39 -16.02
CA ARG A 220 -3.48 -23.71 -15.41
C ARG A 220 -4.92 -23.95 -14.95
N ARG A 221 -5.80 -22.95 -15.09
CA ARG A 221 -7.19 -22.94 -14.62
C ARG A 221 -7.32 -23.33 -13.14
N ALA A 222 -6.40 -22.86 -12.30
CA ALA A 222 -6.29 -23.27 -10.90
C ALA A 222 -6.67 -22.14 -9.94
N ILE A 223 -7.71 -22.38 -9.14
CA ILE A 223 -8.22 -21.46 -8.12
C ILE A 223 -7.71 -21.94 -6.76
N THR A 224 -6.78 -21.20 -6.15
CA THR A 224 -6.14 -21.60 -4.88
C THR A 224 -6.54 -20.66 -3.75
N TYR A 225 -7.09 -21.22 -2.67
CA TYR A 225 -7.38 -20.48 -1.44
C TYR A 225 -6.19 -20.55 -0.48
N PHE A 226 -5.78 -19.40 0.04
CA PHE A 226 -4.70 -19.20 0.99
C PHE A 226 -5.24 -18.59 2.28
N ASP A 227 -4.85 -19.16 3.41
CA ASP A 227 -5.32 -18.75 4.72
C ASP A 227 -4.25 -19.02 5.78
N SER A 228 -3.74 -17.95 6.39
CA SER A 228 -2.75 -17.97 7.46
C SER A 228 -3.28 -18.57 8.77
N GLN A 229 -4.59 -18.55 9.02
CA GLN A 229 -5.25 -19.26 10.13
C GLN A 229 -5.54 -20.73 9.79
N ARG A 230 -5.40 -21.12 8.51
CA ARG A 230 -5.68 -22.47 7.98
C ARG A 230 -7.15 -22.89 8.10
N THR A 231 -8.10 -21.96 7.94
CA THR A 231 -9.52 -22.30 7.81
C THR A 231 -9.81 -22.86 6.40
N LEU A 232 -10.98 -23.49 6.22
CA LEU A 232 -11.37 -24.13 4.95
C LEU A 232 -12.66 -23.54 4.38
N ASN A 233 -12.56 -22.48 3.58
CA ASN A 233 -13.70 -21.92 2.86
C ASN A 233 -14.01 -22.70 1.56
N ARG A 234 -14.63 -23.89 1.69
CA ARG A 234 -15.02 -24.75 0.55
C ARG A 234 -16.03 -24.13 -0.43
N ARG A 235 -16.66 -23.00 -0.08
CA ARG A 235 -17.57 -22.27 -0.96
C ARG A 235 -16.84 -21.26 -1.83
N CYS A 236 -15.77 -20.64 -1.33
CA CYS A 236 -15.06 -19.55 -2.00
C CYS A 236 -14.52 -19.93 -3.40
N PRO A 237 -13.74 -21.01 -3.60
CA PRO A 237 -13.31 -21.41 -4.94
C PRO A 237 -14.46 -21.71 -5.91
N LYS A 238 -15.60 -22.22 -5.41
CA LYS A 238 -16.80 -22.47 -6.23
C LYS A 238 -17.49 -21.19 -6.67
N HIS A 239 -17.51 -20.15 -5.83
CA HIS A 239 -18.03 -18.83 -6.22
C HIS A 239 -17.13 -18.18 -7.28
N ILE A 240 -15.81 -18.26 -7.12
CA ILE A 240 -14.86 -17.72 -8.10
C ILE A 240 -14.94 -18.49 -9.44
N ALA A 241 -15.07 -19.81 -9.44
CA ALA A 241 -15.29 -20.59 -10.66
C ALA A 241 -16.57 -20.17 -11.41
N LYS A 242 -17.67 -19.95 -10.70
CA LYS A 242 -18.93 -19.44 -11.28
C LYS A 242 -18.79 -18.03 -11.84
N TYR A 243 -18.03 -17.15 -11.17
CA TYR A 243 -17.73 -15.82 -11.68
C TYR A 243 -16.91 -15.89 -12.98
N LEU A 244 -15.84 -16.69 -13.01
CA LEU A 244 -14.99 -16.85 -14.19
C LEU A 244 -15.78 -17.41 -15.38
N GLN A 245 -16.66 -18.40 -15.15
CA GLN A 245 -17.55 -18.91 -16.20
C GLN A 245 -18.49 -17.83 -16.75
N ALA A 246 -19.12 -17.03 -15.88
CA ALA A 246 -20.04 -15.96 -16.31
C ALA A 246 -19.31 -14.81 -17.03
N GLU A 247 -18.11 -14.43 -16.54
CA GLU A 247 -17.25 -13.43 -17.18
C GLU A 247 -16.73 -13.91 -18.54
N ALA A 248 -16.40 -15.21 -18.66
CA ALA A 248 -15.99 -15.84 -19.91
C ALA A 248 -17.11 -15.79 -20.96
N VAL A 249 -18.35 -16.14 -20.59
CA VAL A 249 -19.53 -15.94 -21.45
C VAL A 249 -19.67 -14.46 -21.85
N LYS A 250 -19.50 -13.52 -20.90
CA LYS A 250 -19.70 -12.09 -21.17
C LYS A 250 -18.66 -11.49 -22.13
N LYS A 251 -17.45 -12.07 -22.19
CA LYS A 251 -16.34 -11.66 -23.05
C LYS A 251 -16.12 -12.56 -24.28
N ASP A 252 -17.00 -13.54 -24.55
CA ASP A 252 -16.85 -14.61 -25.56
C ASP A 252 -15.52 -15.40 -25.47
N GLN A 253 -15.00 -15.53 -24.25
CA GLN A 253 -13.74 -16.21 -23.94
C GLN A 253 -13.99 -17.72 -23.72
N ARG A 254 -14.38 -18.42 -24.79
CA ARG A 254 -14.93 -19.79 -24.75
C ARG A 254 -14.03 -20.82 -24.07
N ASP A 255 -12.72 -20.69 -24.21
CA ASP A 255 -11.76 -21.60 -23.59
C ASP A 255 -11.90 -21.66 -22.07
N PHE A 256 -12.33 -20.56 -21.43
CA PHE A 256 -12.39 -20.41 -19.98
C PHE A 256 -13.76 -20.76 -19.36
N LEU A 257 -14.68 -21.35 -20.14
CA LEU A 257 -15.99 -21.79 -19.66
C LEU A 257 -15.92 -22.98 -18.70
N THR A 258 -14.90 -23.83 -18.81
CA THR A 258 -14.78 -25.09 -18.04
C THR A 258 -13.32 -25.41 -17.66
N GLY A 259 -13.13 -26.44 -16.83
CA GLY A 259 -11.80 -26.94 -16.44
C GLY A 259 -11.20 -26.32 -15.17
N TRP A 260 -11.90 -25.36 -14.54
CA TRP A 260 -11.46 -24.73 -13.29
C TRP A 260 -11.36 -25.74 -12.13
N LYS A 261 -10.18 -25.84 -11.51
CA LYS A 261 -9.89 -26.72 -10.37
C LYS A 261 -9.63 -25.92 -9.10
N GLY A 262 -10.25 -26.33 -7.99
CA GLY A 262 -10.12 -25.67 -6.69
C GLY A 262 -9.08 -26.35 -5.79
N TYR A 263 -8.21 -25.56 -5.17
CA TYR A 263 -7.12 -26.00 -4.30
C TYR A 263 -7.08 -25.21 -2.98
N PHE A 264 -6.44 -25.80 -1.96
CA PHE A 264 -6.20 -25.16 -0.66
C PHE A 264 -4.70 -25.20 -0.36
N LYS A 265 -4.07 -24.04 -0.18
CA LYS A 265 -2.65 -23.96 0.17
C LYS A 265 -2.49 -23.90 1.69
N MET A 266 -2.43 -25.06 2.33
CA MET A 266 -2.32 -25.19 3.78
C MET A 266 -0.86 -25.08 4.29
N ASN A 267 0.12 -25.35 3.42
CA ASN A 267 1.55 -25.36 3.73
C ASN A 267 2.23 -24.00 3.46
N VAL A 268 1.53 -22.90 3.76
CA VAL A 268 2.14 -21.56 3.90
C VAL A 268 2.37 -21.24 5.38
N GLY A 269 3.14 -20.19 5.64
CA GLY A 269 3.35 -19.66 6.98
C GLY A 269 2.00 -19.45 7.69
N ARG A 270 1.88 -20.02 8.89
CA ARG A 270 0.68 -19.95 9.74
C ARG A 270 0.84 -18.77 10.70
N GLN A 271 -0.22 -17.98 10.90
CA GLN A 271 -0.24 -16.98 11.96
C GLN A 271 -0.42 -17.63 13.35
N ASN A 272 0.13 -17.02 14.39
CA ASN A 272 -0.06 -17.42 15.79
C ASN A 272 -0.77 -16.36 16.65
N ASN A 273 -1.21 -15.27 16.04
CA ASN A 273 -2.08 -14.24 16.61
C ASN A 273 -3.35 -14.10 15.77
N ASP A 274 -4.23 -13.15 16.11
CA ASP A 274 -5.43 -12.79 15.36
C ASP A 274 -5.16 -11.72 14.27
N SER A 275 -4.23 -10.81 14.52
CA SER A 275 -4.02 -9.57 13.76
C SER A 275 -3.29 -9.66 12.42
N ASP A 276 -2.41 -10.65 12.22
CA ASP A 276 -1.50 -10.65 11.06
C ASP A 276 -2.13 -11.15 9.74
N CYS A 277 -3.39 -11.58 9.75
CA CYS A 277 -4.07 -12.11 8.56
C CYS A 277 -3.94 -11.20 7.33
N GLY A 278 -4.15 -9.89 7.50
CA GLY A 278 -4.00 -8.91 6.42
C GLY A 278 -2.55 -8.81 5.91
N ALA A 279 -1.56 -8.82 6.80
CA ALA A 279 -0.14 -8.76 6.42
C ALA A 279 0.31 -10.05 5.69
N PHE A 280 -0.16 -11.22 6.14
CA PHE A 280 0.02 -12.48 5.42
C PHE A 280 -0.58 -12.41 4.01
N VAL A 281 -1.80 -11.87 3.83
CA VAL A 281 -2.42 -11.68 2.51
C VAL A 281 -1.58 -10.77 1.61
N LEU A 282 -1.12 -9.61 2.11
CA LEU A 282 -0.27 -8.71 1.32
C LEU A 282 1.05 -9.38 0.90
N GLN A 283 1.68 -10.13 1.80
CA GLN A 283 2.90 -10.85 1.48
C GLN A 283 2.64 -12.02 0.50
N TYR A 284 1.52 -12.75 0.63
CA TYR A 284 1.14 -13.77 -0.35
C TYR A 284 0.96 -13.16 -1.75
N CYS A 285 0.28 -12.01 -1.85
CA CYS A 285 0.10 -11.28 -3.10
C CYS A 285 1.44 -10.89 -3.74
N LYS A 286 2.36 -10.30 -2.97
CA LYS A 286 3.70 -9.93 -3.43
C LYS A 286 4.50 -11.17 -3.90
N THR A 287 4.57 -12.20 -3.07
CA THR A 287 5.31 -13.43 -3.37
C THR A 287 4.79 -14.12 -4.63
N LEU A 288 3.46 -14.22 -4.81
CA LEU A 288 2.85 -14.79 -6.02
C LEU A 288 3.11 -13.94 -7.27
N ALA A 289 2.93 -12.61 -7.17
CA ALA A 289 3.13 -11.69 -8.29
C ALA A 289 4.58 -11.67 -8.81
N LEU A 290 5.56 -11.76 -7.90
CA LEU A 290 6.98 -11.81 -8.23
C LEU A 290 7.50 -13.23 -8.54
N GLY A 291 6.64 -14.26 -8.50
CA GLY A 291 7.04 -15.66 -8.73
C GLY A 291 8.02 -16.23 -7.68
N GLN A 292 8.08 -15.61 -6.50
CA GLN A 292 9.00 -15.96 -5.41
C GLN A 292 8.48 -17.17 -4.60
N PRO A 293 9.36 -17.91 -3.90
CA PRO A 293 8.93 -18.94 -2.96
C PRO A 293 8.31 -18.33 -1.69
N PHE A 294 7.43 -19.08 -1.02
CA PHE A 294 6.87 -18.70 0.30
C PHE A 294 7.88 -18.95 1.43
N SER A 295 8.98 -18.20 1.44
CA SER A 295 10.08 -18.31 2.41
C SER A 295 9.94 -17.35 3.59
N PHE A 296 8.75 -17.29 4.20
CA PHE A 296 8.47 -16.43 5.35
C PHE A 296 7.46 -17.06 6.31
N GLY A 297 7.50 -16.63 7.57
CA GLY A 297 6.58 -17.07 8.62
C GLY A 297 6.21 -15.97 9.60
N GLN A 298 5.60 -16.37 10.70
CA GLN A 298 5.10 -15.47 11.73
C GLN A 298 6.20 -14.62 12.39
N GLN A 299 7.42 -15.17 12.52
CA GLN A 299 8.60 -14.46 13.03
C GLN A 299 9.00 -13.25 12.16
N ASP A 300 8.60 -13.25 10.89
CA ASP A 300 8.96 -12.19 9.94
C ASP A 300 7.93 -11.05 9.93
N MET A 301 6.70 -11.27 10.42
CA MET A 301 5.61 -10.28 10.38
C MET A 301 5.99 -8.91 10.95
N PRO A 302 6.73 -8.77 12.08
CA PRO A 302 7.17 -7.46 12.55
C PRO A 302 8.08 -6.71 11.56
N LYS A 303 8.93 -7.43 10.81
CA LYS A 303 9.79 -6.84 9.76
C LYS A 303 8.96 -6.53 8.50
N LEU A 304 8.10 -7.45 8.09
CA LEU A 304 7.28 -7.34 6.88
C LEU A 304 6.24 -6.21 6.98
N ARG A 305 5.59 -6.03 8.14
CA ARG A 305 4.71 -4.88 8.40
C ARG A 305 5.43 -3.53 8.23
N ARG A 306 6.67 -3.41 8.75
CA ARG A 306 7.49 -2.21 8.55
C ARG A 306 7.92 -2.04 7.09
N LEU A 307 8.21 -3.13 6.38
CA LEU A 307 8.52 -3.10 4.95
C LEU A 307 7.30 -2.61 4.15
N MET A 308 6.12 -3.18 4.37
CA MET A 308 4.86 -2.76 3.73
C MET A 308 4.56 -1.27 3.97
N TYR A 309 4.79 -0.77 5.19
CA TYR A 309 4.68 0.67 5.49
C TYR A 309 5.65 1.50 4.63
N LYS A 310 6.94 1.10 4.56
CA LYS A 310 7.93 1.79 3.70
C LYS A 310 7.52 1.74 2.23
N GLU A 311 7.07 0.59 1.73
CA GLU A 311 6.65 0.39 0.34
C GLU A 311 5.44 1.27 -0.03
N LEU A 312 4.46 1.40 0.89
CA LEU A 312 3.33 2.31 0.72
C LEU A 312 3.78 3.77 0.69
N CYS A 313 4.57 4.23 1.67
CA CYS A 313 5.09 5.61 1.67
C CYS A 313 6.02 5.93 0.50
N HIS A 314 6.69 4.92 -0.08
CA HIS A 314 7.49 5.07 -1.30
C HIS A 314 6.66 4.93 -2.59
N CYS A 315 5.39 4.54 -2.49
CA CYS A 315 4.54 4.16 -3.62
C CYS A 315 5.22 3.14 -4.55
N LYS A 316 5.97 2.19 -3.99
CA LYS A 316 6.81 1.24 -4.74
C LYS A 316 7.10 -0.02 -3.93
N LEU A 317 6.91 -1.20 -4.53
CA LEU A 317 7.37 -2.46 -3.95
C LEU A 317 8.90 -2.60 -4.03
N SER A 318 9.47 -3.18 -2.98
CA SER A 318 10.85 -3.63 -2.93
C SER A 318 10.92 -5.02 -3.57
N LEU A 319 11.74 -5.20 -4.60
CA LEU A 319 11.84 -6.45 -5.37
C LEU A 319 12.66 -7.52 -4.62
#